data_AF-A0AAE0NV84-F1
#
_entry.id   AF-A0AAE0NV84-F1
#
_cell.length_a   1.000
_cell.length_b   1.000
_cell.length_c   1.000
_cell.angle_alpha   90.00
_cell.angle_beta   90.00
_cell.angle_gamma   90.00
#
_symmetry.space_group_name_H-M   'P 1'
#
loop_
_entity.id
_entity.type
_entity.pdbx_description
1 polymer ?
#
loop_
_entity_poly.entity_id
_entity_poly.type
_entity_poly.pdbx_seq_one_letter_code
_entity_poly.pdbx_strand_id
1 'polypeptide(L)'
;MGKRSFNESNADGDGEGQNQNQQRNRNPHNRFNPKNIAKRQKTTQKINDGALSQIKKRVRAIERLLDHKNEKLPANVKNDLERELQAHKQRIADESDKKLRSKMISKYHMVRFFERKKAMRLAKQLKKQLDETTDEAEIARLKADLHIAEVDLDYALYHPHMETYISLYPKSKDESTEKDEKSSAAHHLHSSRPPMWTTIEKAREEGKTALEKIRDRRPERDFSRPSSKKIDKKSTSQDEERPAKGKYGKKEGKKEEEESESEDGGFFEED
;
A
#
# COMPACT_ATOMS: atom_id res chain seq x y z
N MET A 1 39.51 53.74 -31.03
CA MET A 1 38.29 53.60 -30.19
C MET A 1 38.17 52.12 -29.82
N GLY A 2 37.96 51.64 -28.60
CA GLY A 2 37.75 52.25 -27.31
C GLY A 2 37.88 51.16 -26.22
N LYS A 3 38.47 51.59 -25.12
CA LYS A 3 38.77 51.00 -23.80
C LYS A 3 37.72 50.02 -23.24
N ARG A 4 38.18 48.96 -22.55
CA ARG A 4 37.51 48.24 -21.44
C ARG A 4 38.59 47.78 -20.44
N SER A 5 39.06 48.68 -19.57
CA SER A 5 38.71 48.81 -18.13
C SER A 5 38.95 47.54 -17.30
N PHE A 6 40.20 47.41 -16.88
CA PHE A 6 40.62 46.75 -15.63
C PHE A 6 40.20 47.63 -14.45
N ASN A 7 39.56 47.08 -13.43
CA ASN A 7 39.64 47.66 -12.09
C ASN A 7 39.61 46.57 -11.02
N GLU A 8 40.58 46.71 -10.14
CA GLU A 8 40.94 45.88 -9.01
C GLU A 8 40.41 46.54 -7.74
N SER A 9 39.83 45.76 -6.83
CA SER A 9 39.79 46.03 -5.38
C SER A 9 39.14 44.86 -4.65
N ASN A 10 39.98 44.01 -4.05
CA ASN A 10 39.64 43.27 -2.84
C ASN A 10 39.90 44.20 -1.65
N ALA A 11 38.92 44.32 -0.76
CA ALA A 11 39.10 44.75 0.62
C ALA A 11 37.95 44.19 1.46
N ASP A 12 38.32 43.74 2.65
CA ASP A 12 37.60 42.91 3.62
C ASP A 12 36.27 43.49 4.15
N GLY A 13 35.43 42.61 4.70
CA GLY A 13 34.27 43.02 5.48
C GLY A 13 33.32 41.89 5.86
N ASP A 14 33.59 41.27 7.01
CA ASP A 14 32.69 40.40 7.76
C ASP A 14 31.32 41.04 8.02
N GLY A 15 30.24 40.25 8.08
CA GLY A 15 28.91 40.78 8.44
C GLY A 15 27.73 39.82 8.27
N GLU A 16 27.66 38.84 9.17
CA GLU A 16 26.46 38.20 9.74
C GLU A 16 25.12 38.25 8.98
N GLY A 17 24.64 37.06 8.61
CA GLY A 17 23.28 36.84 8.11
C GLY A 17 22.22 37.01 9.20
N GLN A 18 21.45 38.09 9.11
CA GLN A 18 20.22 38.25 9.89
C GLN A 18 19.05 37.53 9.22
N ASN A 19 18.76 36.33 9.71
CA ASN A 19 17.56 35.57 9.39
C ASN A 19 16.35 36.19 10.10
N GLN A 20 15.69 37.16 9.48
CA GLN A 20 14.46 37.75 10.03
C GLN A 20 13.30 36.76 9.92
N ASN A 21 13.08 36.07 11.04
CA ASN A 21 11.93 35.24 11.35
C ASN A 21 10.63 36.09 11.29
N GLN A 22 9.99 36.16 10.11
CA GLN A 22 8.68 36.78 9.96
C GLN A 22 7.61 35.90 10.64
N GLN A 23 7.43 36.12 11.94
CA GLN A 23 6.25 35.69 12.67
C GLN A 23 5.01 36.31 12.02
N ARG A 24 4.27 35.50 11.26
CA ARG A 24 2.96 35.87 10.72
C ARG A 24 1.98 36.00 11.89
N ASN A 25 1.90 37.19 12.48
CA ASN A 25 0.84 37.59 13.39
C ASN A 25 -0.52 37.50 12.66
N ARG A 26 -1.17 36.36 12.76
CA ARG A 26 -2.55 36.15 12.28
C ARG A 26 -3.49 36.83 13.27
N ASN A 27 -3.71 38.12 13.09
CA ASN A 27 -4.65 38.88 13.89
C ASN A 27 -6.07 38.28 13.73
N PRO A 28 -6.69 37.73 14.79
CA PRO A 28 -7.93 36.95 14.69
C PRO A 28 -9.17 37.79 14.32
N HIS A 29 -9.04 39.12 14.35
CA HIS A 29 -10.11 40.09 14.10
C HIS A 29 -10.39 40.36 12.62
N ASN A 30 -9.53 39.90 11.69
CA ASN A 30 -9.70 40.18 10.26
C ASN A 30 -10.55 39.13 9.49
N ARG A 31 -11.25 38.25 10.23
CA ARG A 31 -12.09 37.17 9.66
C ARG A 31 -13.43 37.66 9.10
N PHE A 32 -13.84 38.88 9.41
CA PHE A 32 -15.11 39.49 9.01
C PHE A 32 -14.98 40.60 7.94
N ASN A 33 -13.86 40.67 7.21
CA ASN A 33 -13.74 41.63 6.12
C ASN A 33 -14.60 41.18 4.91
N PRO A 34 -15.64 41.93 4.50
CA PRO A 34 -16.57 41.52 3.43
C PRO A 34 -15.88 41.31 2.07
N LYS A 35 -14.74 41.98 1.82
CA LYS A 35 -13.94 41.78 0.59
C LYS A 35 -13.29 40.39 0.51
N ASN A 36 -13.01 39.76 1.66
CA ASN A 36 -12.45 38.40 1.71
C ASN A 36 -13.54 37.30 1.69
N ILE A 37 -14.77 37.63 2.07
CA ILE A 37 -15.94 36.73 1.98
C ILE A 37 -16.34 36.52 0.50
N ALA A 38 -16.35 37.60 -0.29
CA ALA A 38 -16.64 37.53 -1.73
C ALA A 38 -15.60 36.71 -2.52
N LYS A 39 -14.32 36.71 -2.11
CA LYS A 39 -13.28 35.84 -2.70
C LYS A 39 -13.43 34.37 -2.32
N ARG A 40 -13.95 34.04 -1.13
CA ARG A 40 -14.23 32.64 -0.71
C ARG A 40 -15.49 32.06 -1.36
N GLN A 41 -16.47 32.88 -1.72
CA GLN A 41 -17.67 32.42 -2.40
C GLN A 41 -17.39 32.00 -3.87
N LYS A 42 -16.43 32.65 -4.55
CA LYS A 42 -16.05 32.30 -5.93
C LYS A 42 -15.31 30.97 -6.08
N THR A 43 -14.74 30.39 -5.02
CA THR A 43 -14.09 29.06 -5.08
C THR A 43 -15.06 27.88 -4.87
N THR A 44 -16.36 28.14 -4.66
CA THR A 44 -17.37 27.09 -4.45
C THR A 44 -17.98 26.58 -5.76
N GLN A 45 -17.67 27.18 -6.92
CA GLN A 45 -18.27 26.85 -8.22
C GLN A 45 -17.29 26.26 -9.24
N LYS A 46 -16.43 25.35 -8.79
CA LYS A 46 -16.03 24.19 -9.59
C LYS A 46 -16.21 22.96 -8.72
N ILE A 47 -17.47 22.62 -8.49
CA ILE A 47 -17.84 21.35 -7.90
C ILE A 47 -17.46 20.31 -8.95
N ASN A 48 -16.28 19.71 -8.80
CA ASN A 48 -15.90 18.53 -9.55
C ASN A 48 -16.89 17.43 -9.17
N ASP A 49 -18.00 17.28 -9.89
CA ASP A 49 -19.05 16.27 -9.69
C ASP A 49 -18.51 14.81 -9.67
N GLY A 50 -17.21 14.62 -9.93
CA GLY A 50 -16.49 13.35 -9.82
C GLY A 50 -15.75 13.09 -8.51
N ALA A 51 -15.65 14.03 -7.55
CA ALA A 51 -14.88 13.78 -6.33
C ALA A 51 -15.61 12.79 -5.39
N LEU A 52 -14.96 11.67 -5.02
CA LEU A 52 -15.55 10.61 -4.18
C LEU A 52 -16.18 11.14 -2.88
N SER A 53 -15.61 12.19 -2.28
CA SER A 53 -16.13 12.82 -1.07
C SER A 53 -17.47 13.52 -1.29
N GLN A 54 -17.69 14.10 -2.47
CA GLN A 54 -18.95 14.74 -2.86
C GLN A 54 -20.02 13.69 -3.18
N ILE A 55 -19.66 12.63 -3.91
CA ILE A 55 -20.55 11.48 -4.17
C ILE A 55 -21.05 10.90 -2.84
N LYS A 56 -20.15 10.68 -1.87
CA LYS A 56 -20.53 10.21 -0.52
C LYS A 56 -21.46 11.19 0.22
N LYS A 57 -21.28 12.51 0.06
CA LYS A 57 -22.18 13.51 0.64
C LYS A 57 -23.56 13.44 -0.03
N ARG A 58 -23.61 13.29 -1.36
CA ARG A 58 -24.85 13.17 -2.13
C ARG A 58 -25.63 11.92 -1.74
N VAL A 59 -24.98 10.76 -1.61
CA VAL A 59 -25.62 9.53 -1.10
C VAL A 59 -26.30 9.77 0.24
N ARG A 60 -25.57 10.30 1.23
CA ARG A 60 -26.15 10.58 2.56
C ARG A 60 -27.30 11.58 2.50
N ALA A 61 -27.24 12.56 1.61
CA ALA A 61 -28.30 13.55 1.44
C ALA A 61 -29.57 12.92 0.82
N ILE A 62 -29.41 12.05 -0.18
CA ILE A 62 -30.52 11.32 -0.80
C ILE A 62 -31.12 10.31 0.20
N GLU A 63 -30.30 9.54 0.92
CA GLU A 63 -30.76 8.61 1.96
C GLU A 63 -31.61 9.33 3.00
N ARG A 64 -31.09 10.41 3.59
CA ARG A 64 -31.85 11.23 4.57
C ARG A 64 -33.13 11.83 3.97
N LEU A 65 -33.10 12.22 2.69
CA LEU A 65 -34.26 12.79 2.03
C LEU A 65 -35.36 11.74 1.84
N LEU A 66 -34.99 10.54 1.40
CA LEU A 66 -35.90 9.41 1.25
C LEU A 66 -36.43 8.97 2.62
N ASP A 67 -35.60 8.88 3.65
CA ASP A 67 -36.02 8.49 4.99
C ASP A 67 -37.02 9.49 5.62
N HIS A 68 -36.79 10.80 5.47
CA HIS A 68 -37.61 11.82 6.15
C HIS A 68 -38.79 12.34 5.35
N LYS A 69 -38.74 12.30 4.01
CA LYS A 69 -39.75 12.92 3.15
C LYS A 69 -40.37 11.95 2.15
N ASN A 70 -40.20 10.64 2.35
CA ASN A 70 -40.74 9.63 1.42
C ASN A 70 -42.19 9.92 1.04
N GLU A 71 -43.08 10.04 2.03
CA GLU A 71 -44.52 10.19 1.80
C GLU A 71 -44.90 11.48 1.06
N LYS A 72 -44.06 12.53 1.16
CA LYS A 72 -44.32 13.86 0.59
C LYS A 72 -43.74 14.03 -0.81
N LEU A 73 -42.94 13.09 -1.29
CA LEU A 73 -42.29 13.17 -2.60
C LEU A 73 -43.18 12.54 -3.69
N PRO A 74 -43.32 13.16 -4.87
CA PRO A 74 -43.96 12.53 -6.02
C PRO A 74 -43.23 11.25 -6.44
N ALA A 75 -43.97 10.25 -6.93
CA ALA A 75 -43.42 8.94 -7.31
C ALA A 75 -42.25 9.04 -8.32
N ASN A 76 -42.37 9.90 -9.33
CA ASN A 76 -41.30 10.12 -10.33
C ASN A 76 -39.98 10.56 -9.66
N VAL A 77 -40.07 11.50 -8.72
CA VAL A 77 -38.90 12.03 -8.00
C VAL A 77 -38.28 10.96 -7.10
N LYS A 78 -39.08 10.09 -6.48
CA LYS A 78 -38.56 8.97 -5.69
C LYS A 78 -37.75 8.01 -6.56
N ASN A 79 -38.31 7.58 -7.68
CA ASN A 79 -37.66 6.66 -8.60
C ASN A 79 -36.33 7.23 -9.12
N ASP A 80 -36.31 8.53 -9.44
CA ASP A 80 -35.08 9.22 -9.86
C ASP A 80 -34.04 9.27 -8.75
N LEU A 81 -34.44 9.58 -7.52
CA LEU A 81 -33.55 9.60 -6.36
C LEU A 81 -33.01 8.21 -6.01
N GLU A 82 -33.82 7.17 -6.08
CA GLU A 82 -33.42 5.77 -5.85
C GLU A 82 -32.42 5.31 -6.91
N ARG A 83 -32.70 5.60 -8.19
CA ARG A 83 -31.77 5.32 -9.30
C ARG A 83 -30.46 6.09 -9.13
N GLU A 84 -30.51 7.37 -8.77
CA GLU A 84 -29.33 8.18 -8.51
C GLU A 84 -28.52 7.61 -7.33
N LEU A 85 -29.18 7.23 -6.25
CA LEU A 85 -28.57 6.63 -5.06
C LEU A 85 -27.89 5.30 -5.40
N GLN A 86 -28.51 4.43 -6.18
CA GLN A 86 -27.92 3.18 -6.65
C GLN A 86 -26.66 3.45 -7.49
N ALA A 87 -26.73 4.38 -8.45
CA ALA A 87 -25.60 4.75 -9.29
C ALA A 87 -24.41 5.28 -8.46
N HIS A 88 -24.67 6.15 -7.48
CA HIS A 88 -23.62 6.66 -6.60
C HIS A 88 -23.05 5.59 -5.67
N LYS A 89 -23.88 4.67 -5.14
CA LYS A 89 -23.42 3.54 -4.33
C LYS A 89 -22.50 2.61 -5.14
N GLN A 90 -22.87 2.30 -6.38
CA GLN A 90 -22.04 1.52 -7.30
C GLN A 90 -20.70 2.21 -7.53
N ARG A 91 -20.70 3.52 -7.83
CA ARG A 91 -19.47 4.30 -8.03
C ARG A 91 -18.57 4.30 -6.79
N ILE A 92 -19.14 4.39 -5.58
CA ILE A 92 -18.38 4.27 -4.33
C ILE A 92 -17.76 2.87 -4.20
N ALA A 93 -18.52 1.82 -4.49
CA ALA A 93 -18.03 0.44 -4.45
C ALA A 93 -16.87 0.23 -5.43
N ASP A 94 -17.01 0.68 -6.66
CA ASP A 94 -15.97 0.54 -7.69
C ASP A 94 -14.69 1.31 -7.32
N GLU A 95 -14.83 2.52 -6.79
CA GLU A 95 -13.69 3.29 -6.31
C GLU A 95 -13.02 2.63 -5.09
N SER A 96 -13.80 1.97 -4.23
CA SER A 96 -13.24 1.17 -3.13
C SER A 96 -12.47 -0.05 -3.63
N ASP A 97 -12.95 -0.69 -4.70
CA ASP A 97 -12.29 -1.84 -5.32
C ASP A 97 -11.01 -1.45 -6.02
N LYS A 98 -11.00 -0.34 -6.76
CA LYS A 98 -9.78 0.22 -7.35
C LYS A 98 -8.70 0.47 -6.30
N LYS A 99 -9.09 1.06 -5.15
CA LYS A 99 -8.17 1.29 -4.03
C LYS A 99 -7.67 0.00 -3.40
N LEU A 100 -8.55 -0.98 -3.19
CA LEU A 100 -8.17 -2.29 -2.66
C LEU A 100 -7.20 -3.01 -3.62
N ARG A 101 -7.51 -3.01 -4.91
CA ARG A 101 -6.67 -3.57 -5.97
C ARG A 101 -5.28 -2.93 -5.96
N SER A 102 -5.18 -1.61 -6.01
CA SER A 102 -3.88 -0.93 -5.97
C SER A 102 -3.09 -1.28 -4.70
N LYS A 103 -3.75 -1.30 -3.53
CA LYS A 103 -3.12 -1.68 -2.26
C LYS A 103 -2.59 -3.12 -2.29
N MET A 104 -3.36 -4.07 -2.80
CA MET A 104 -2.97 -5.48 -2.84
C MET A 104 -1.87 -5.75 -3.86
N ILE A 105 -1.94 -5.09 -5.02
CA ILE A 105 -0.84 -5.10 -6.00
C ILE A 105 0.43 -4.61 -5.34
N SER A 106 0.44 -3.43 -4.72
CA SER A 106 1.64 -2.90 -4.04
C SER A 106 2.15 -3.82 -2.93
N LYS A 107 1.23 -4.38 -2.11
CA LYS A 107 1.59 -5.26 -0.98
C LYS A 107 2.32 -6.52 -1.43
N TYR A 108 1.86 -7.17 -2.51
CA TYR A 108 2.40 -8.45 -2.97
C TYR A 108 3.34 -8.32 -4.18
N HIS A 109 3.53 -7.11 -4.72
CA HIS A 109 4.34 -6.86 -5.92
C HIS A 109 5.75 -7.44 -5.79
N MET A 110 6.43 -7.20 -4.68
CA MET A 110 7.80 -7.68 -4.46
C MET A 110 7.89 -9.20 -4.36
N VAL A 111 7.05 -9.83 -3.54
CA VAL A 111 7.05 -11.29 -3.40
C VAL A 111 6.77 -11.96 -4.75
N ARG A 112 5.74 -11.50 -5.46
CA ARG A 112 5.39 -12.00 -6.80
C ARG A 112 6.49 -11.76 -7.83
N PHE A 113 7.19 -10.62 -7.74
CA PHE A 113 8.31 -10.32 -8.62
C PHE A 113 9.47 -11.31 -8.42
N PHE A 114 9.84 -11.61 -7.17
CA PHE A 114 10.89 -12.59 -6.89
C PHE A 114 10.50 -14.00 -7.30
N GLU A 115 9.25 -14.42 -7.04
CA GLU A 115 8.77 -15.73 -7.46
C GLU A 115 8.71 -15.87 -8.98
N ARG A 116 8.21 -14.85 -9.68
CA ARG A 116 8.25 -14.79 -11.15
C ARG A 116 9.67 -14.89 -11.68
N LYS A 117 10.62 -14.16 -11.09
CA LYS A 117 12.04 -14.21 -11.49
C LYS A 117 12.62 -15.61 -11.25
N LYS A 118 12.28 -16.25 -10.12
CA LYS A 118 12.71 -17.61 -9.78
C LYS A 118 12.13 -18.63 -10.76
N ALA A 119 10.82 -18.64 -11.00
CA ALA A 119 10.16 -19.51 -11.96
C ALA A 119 10.71 -19.32 -13.39
N MET A 120 10.91 -18.07 -13.82
CA MET A 120 11.50 -17.76 -15.13
C MET A 120 12.92 -18.33 -15.27
N ARG A 121 13.74 -18.22 -14.21
CA ARG A 121 15.10 -18.77 -14.20
C ARG A 121 15.08 -20.29 -14.26
N LEU A 122 14.23 -20.95 -13.47
CA LEU A 122 14.07 -22.40 -13.47
C LEU A 122 13.61 -22.91 -14.84
N ALA A 123 12.58 -22.30 -15.43
CA ALA A 123 12.10 -22.65 -16.77
C ALA A 123 13.20 -22.49 -17.83
N LYS A 124 14.03 -21.44 -17.73
CA LYS A 124 15.18 -21.25 -18.64
C LYS A 124 16.26 -22.32 -18.44
N GLN A 125 16.58 -22.67 -17.19
CA GLN A 125 17.55 -23.73 -16.87
C GLN A 125 17.08 -25.09 -17.39
N LEU A 126 15.81 -25.44 -17.16
CA LEU A 126 15.22 -26.70 -17.63
C LEU A 126 15.15 -26.78 -19.16
N LYS A 127 14.81 -25.68 -19.85
CA LYS A 127 14.88 -25.63 -21.32
C LYS A 127 16.29 -25.91 -21.83
N LYS A 128 17.31 -25.29 -21.22
CA LYS A 128 18.70 -25.53 -21.59
C LYS A 128 19.11 -27.00 -21.33
N GLN A 129 18.73 -27.56 -20.19
CA GLN A 129 19.03 -28.97 -19.88
C GLN A 129 18.34 -29.92 -20.85
N LEU A 130 17.11 -29.61 -21.26
CA LEU A 130 16.38 -30.39 -22.26
C LEU A 130 17.07 -30.39 -23.62
N ASP A 131 17.68 -29.27 -24.02
CA ASP A 131 18.43 -29.16 -25.28
C ASP A 131 19.78 -29.93 -25.24
N GLU A 132 20.38 -30.07 -24.05
CA GLU A 132 21.68 -30.75 -23.84
C GLU A 132 21.54 -32.26 -23.61
N THR A 133 20.38 -32.72 -23.14
CA THR A 133 20.15 -34.12 -22.73
C THR A 133 19.71 -34.97 -23.91
N THR A 134 20.31 -36.15 -24.06
CA THR A 134 19.96 -37.12 -25.13
C THR A 134 19.20 -38.34 -24.61
N ASP A 135 19.16 -38.56 -23.29
CA ASP A 135 18.43 -39.66 -22.67
C ASP A 135 16.91 -39.41 -22.66
N GLU A 136 16.14 -40.35 -23.21
CA GLU A 136 14.69 -40.25 -23.37
C GLU A 136 13.95 -40.24 -22.02
N ALA A 137 14.45 -40.99 -21.03
CA ALA A 137 13.85 -41.02 -19.70
C ALA A 137 14.05 -39.69 -18.94
N GLU A 138 15.23 -39.09 -19.04
CA GLU A 138 15.53 -37.79 -18.46
C GLU A 138 14.78 -36.66 -19.18
N ILE A 139 14.68 -36.72 -20.52
CA ILE A 139 13.87 -35.79 -21.32
C ILE A 139 12.41 -35.76 -20.84
N ALA A 140 11.81 -36.91 -20.55
CA ALA A 140 10.43 -36.99 -20.06
C ALA A 140 10.27 -36.29 -18.69
N ARG A 141 11.23 -36.49 -17.78
CA ARG A 141 11.24 -35.82 -16.47
C ARG A 141 11.42 -34.31 -16.60
N LEU A 142 12.41 -33.87 -17.39
CA LEU A 142 12.68 -32.44 -17.64
C LEU A 142 11.48 -31.73 -18.28
N LYS A 143 10.72 -32.39 -19.16
CA LYS A 143 9.48 -31.85 -19.73
C LYS A 143 8.39 -31.67 -18.68
N ALA A 144 8.22 -32.63 -17.78
CA ALA A 144 7.26 -32.51 -16.68
C ALA A 144 7.63 -31.36 -15.73
N ASP A 145 8.90 -31.26 -15.35
CA ASP A 145 9.42 -30.19 -14.51
C ASP A 145 9.30 -28.82 -15.19
N LEU A 146 9.54 -28.77 -16.50
CA LEU A 146 9.38 -27.54 -17.28
C LEU A 146 7.93 -27.07 -17.27
N HIS A 147 6.96 -27.97 -17.43
CA HIS A 147 5.54 -27.64 -17.35
C HIS A 147 5.20 -27.03 -15.99
N ILE A 148 5.68 -27.63 -14.89
CA ILE A 148 5.47 -27.09 -13.54
C ILE A 148 6.05 -25.67 -13.43
N ALA A 149 7.29 -25.46 -13.89
CA ALA A 149 7.95 -24.14 -13.84
C ALA A 149 7.22 -23.08 -14.69
N GLU A 150 6.62 -23.48 -15.81
CA GLU A 150 5.81 -22.59 -16.65
C GLU A 150 4.48 -22.22 -15.97
N VAL A 151 3.79 -23.17 -15.34
CA VAL A 151 2.58 -22.88 -14.56
C VAL A 151 2.91 -22.03 -13.33
N ASP A 152 4.05 -22.24 -12.67
CA ASP A 152 4.52 -21.39 -11.56
C ASP A 152 4.74 -19.93 -12.02
N LEU A 153 5.26 -19.72 -13.23
CA LEU A 153 5.42 -18.40 -13.83
C LEU A 153 4.05 -17.74 -14.10
N ASP A 154 3.11 -18.48 -14.69
CA ASP A 154 1.75 -18.02 -14.94
C ASP A 154 1.00 -17.73 -13.63
N TYR A 155 1.24 -18.53 -12.58
CA TYR A 155 0.70 -18.30 -11.26
C TYR A 155 1.16 -16.94 -10.69
N ALA A 156 2.45 -16.66 -10.71
CA ALA A 156 2.96 -15.38 -10.22
C ALA A 156 2.42 -14.18 -11.04
N LEU A 157 2.18 -14.35 -12.34
CA LEU A 157 1.65 -13.32 -13.24
C LEU A 157 0.14 -13.08 -13.09
N TYR A 158 -0.65 -14.14 -13.12
CA TYR A 158 -2.10 -14.08 -13.27
C TYR A 158 -2.87 -14.38 -11.99
N HIS A 159 -2.20 -14.62 -10.86
CA HIS A 159 -2.87 -14.69 -9.57
C HIS A 159 -3.77 -13.44 -9.35
N PRO A 160 -5.01 -13.62 -8.86
CA PRO A 160 -5.96 -12.54 -8.64
C PRO A 160 -5.35 -11.40 -7.83
N HIS A 161 -5.51 -10.17 -8.31
CA HIS A 161 -4.91 -9.00 -7.69
C HIS A 161 -5.61 -8.56 -6.40
N MET A 162 -6.87 -8.97 -6.22
CA MET A 162 -7.69 -8.59 -5.07
C MET A 162 -7.73 -9.67 -3.98
N GLU A 163 -7.01 -10.77 -4.16
CA GLU A 163 -6.89 -11.86 -3.20
C GLU A 163 -5.49 -11.90 -2.58
N THR A 164 -5.37 -12.59 -1.45
CA THR A 164 -4.07 -12.76 -0.79
C THR A 164 -3.20 -13.72 -1.57
N TYR A 165 -2.02 -13.27 -1.97
CA TYR A 165 -1.06 -14.12 -2.67
C TYR A 165 -0.50 -15.20 -1.75
N ILE A 166 -0.55 -16.46 -2.19
CA ILE A 166 0.07 -17.61 -1.53
C ILE A 166 1.39 -17.90 -2.24
N SER A 167 2.50 -17.79 -1.50
CA SER A 167 3.87 -17.99 -2.00
C SER A 167 4.11 -19.46 -2.38
N LEU A 168 4.65 -19.70 -3.57
CA LEU A 168 5.04 -21.03 -4.06
C LEU A 168 6.43 -21.45 -3.58
N TYR A 169 7.31 -20.47 -3.36
CA TYR A 169 8.69 -20.68 -2.96
C TYR A 169 8.96 -20.02 -1.60
N PRO A 170 8.32 -20.51 -0.52
CA PRO A 170 8.56 -19.96 0.81
C PRO A 170 10.05 -20.11 1.14
N LYS A 171 10.65 -19.04 1.65
CA LYS A 171 12.01 -19.13 2.21
C LYS A 171 11.95 -20.06 3.42
N SER A 172 12.53 -21.25 3.33
CA SER A 172 12.82 -22.05 4.51
C SER A 172 13.84 -21.30 5.36
N LYS A 173 13.75 -21.42 6.68
CA LYS A 173 14.67 -20.74 7.62
C LYS A 173 16.14 -21.11 7.41
N ASP A 174 16.42 -22.21 6.71
CA ASP A 174 17.76 -22.75 6.47
C ASP A 174 18.36 -22.37 5.11
N GLU A 175 17.58 -21.76 4.19
CA GLU A 175 18.03 -21.31 2.86
C GLU A 175 18.71 -19.92 2.88
N SER A 176 19.32 -19.51 4.01
CA SER A 176 20.16 -18.29 4.06
C SER A 176 21.58 -18.51 3.54
N THR A 177 21.89 -19.72 3.07
CA THR A 177 23.19 -20.08 2.50
C THR A 177 23.00 -20.53 1.07
N GLU A 178 23.55 -19.73 0.15
CA GLU A 178 23.64 -19.89 -1.31
C GLU A 178 24.47 -21.14 -1.71
N LYS A 179 24.07 -22.33 -1.25
CA LYS A 179 24.76 -23.58 -1.59
C LYS A 179 23.70 -24.59 -2.03
N ASP A 180 23.74 -24.90 -3.33
CA ASP A 180 22.95 -25.89 -4.07
C ASP A 180 21.62 -25.43 -4.68
N GLU A 181 21.70 -24.48 -5.60
CA GLU A 181 20.56 -24.07 -6.44
C GLU A 181 19.93 -25.24 -7.23
N LYS A 182 20.70 -26.29 -7.59
CA LYS A 182 20.20 -27.44 -8.36
C LYS A 182 19.39 -28.43 -7.50
N SER A 183 19.84 -28.76 -6.29
CA SER A 183 19.07 -29.63 -5.38
C SER A 183 17.83 -28.89 -4.86
N SER A 184 18.00 -27.59 -4.60
CA SER A 184 16.93 -26.68 -4.21
C SER A 184 15.88 -26.54 -5.33
N ALA A 185 16.28 -26.45 -6.60
CA ALA A 185 15.35 -26.36 -7.73
C ALA A 185 14.37 -27.54 -7.81
N ALA A 186 14.87 -28.78 -7.71
CA ALA A 186 14.03 -29.97 -7.72
C ALA A 186 13.07 -29.99 -6.52
N HIS A 187 13.54 -29.63 -5.33
CA HIS A 187 12.70 -29.52 -4.14
C HIS A 187 11.58 -28.47 -4.32
N HIS A 188 11.88 -27.33 -4.93
CA HIS A 188 10.89 -26.28 -5.21
C HIS A 188 9.84 -26.73 -6.24
N LEU A 189 10.19 -27.55 -7.23
CA LEU A 189 9.25 -28.02 -8.27
C LEU A 189 8.30 -29.07 -7.73
N HIS A 190 8.75 -29.93 -6.82
CA HIS A 190 7.94 -31.02 -6.27
C HIS A 190 7.24 -30.70 -4.94
N SER A 191 7.27 -29.45 -4.49
CA SER A 191 6.55 -29.01 -3.29
C SER A 191 5.03 -28.96 -3.49
N SER A 192 4.26 -29.03 -2.40
CA SER A 192 2.79 -28.95 -2.46
C SER A 192 2.32 -27.62 -3.06
N ARG A 193 1.43 -27.69 -4.06
CA ARG A 193 0.89 -26.52 -4.76
C ARG A 193 -0.47 -26.09 -4.20
N PRO A 194 -0.74 -24.77 -4.09
CA PRO A 194 -2.02 -24.27 -3.60
C PRO A 194 -3.16 -24.56 -4.60
N PRO A 195 -4.44 -24.60 -4.17
CA PRO A 195 -5.57 -24.89 -5.06
C PRO A 195 -5.66 -23.95 -6.27
N MET A 196 -5.33 -22.66 -6.08
CA MET A 196 -5.32 -21.67 -7.17
C MET A 196 -4.32 -22.02 -8.28
N TRP A 197 -3.26 -22.76 -7.99
CA TRP A 197 -2.31 -23.23 -9.00
C TRP A 197 -2.98 -24.13 -10.03
N THR A 198 -3.79 -25.10 -9.59
CA THR A 198 -4.54 -26.00 -10.48
C THR A 198 -5.58 -25.25 -11.33
N THR A 199 -6.16 -24.17 -10.80
CA THR A 199 -7.08 -23.34 -11.59
C THR A 199 -6.37 -22.58 -12.70
N ILE A 200 -5.12 -22.17 -12.45
CA ILE A 200 -4.28 -21.48 -13.43
C ILE A 200 -3.76 -22.45 -14.49
N GLU A 201 -3.39 -23.66 -14.10
CA GLU A 201 -3.03 -24.73 -15.03
C GLU A 201 -4.14 -24.99 -16.06
N LYS A 202 -5.40 -25.16 -15.59
CA LYS A 202 -6.55 -25.33 -16.47
C LYS A 202 -6.81 -24.09 -17.35
N ALA A 203 -6.76 -22.90 -16.75
CA ALA A 203 -6.98 -21.66 -17.51
C ALA A 203 -5.87 -21.37 -18.53
N ARG A 204 -4.66 -21.91 -18.34
CA ARG A 204 -3.57 -21.83 -19.30
C ARG A 204 -3.92 -22.56 -20.60
N GLU A 205 -4.57 -23.72 -20.50
CA GLU A 205 -5.04 -24.50 -21.65
C GLU A 205 -6.15 -23.76 -22.41
N GLU A 206 -7.05 -23.08 -21.70
CA GLU A 206 -8.09 -22.22 -22.29
C GLU A 206 -7.51 -20.95 -22.96
N GLY A 207 -6.32 -20.54 -22.54
CA GLY A 207 -5.53 -19.48 -23.15
C GLY A 207 -5.49 -18.17 -22.35
N LYS A 208 -4.86 -17.15 -22.94
CA LYS A 208 -4.53 -15.89 -22.25
C LYS A 208 -5.74 -15.13 -21.71
N THR A 209 -6.88 -15.18 -22.41
CA THR A 209 -8.10 -14.48 -21.99
C THR A 209 -8.69 -15.08 -20.71
N ALA A 210 -8.58 -16.39 -20.51
CA ALA A 210 -9.01 -17.06 -19.28
C ALA A 210 -8.10 -16.67 -18.09
N LEU A 211 -6.78 -16.62 -18.32
CA LEU A 211 -5.82 -16.16 -17.31
C LEU A 211 -6.05 -14.71 -16.88
N GLU A 212 -6.34 -13.81 -17.83
CA GLU A 212 -6.66 -12.42 -17.51
C GLU A 212 -7.97 -12.28 -16.71
N LYS A 213 -8.99 -13.10 -17.01
CA LYS A 213 -10.24 -13.15 -16.22
C LYS A 213 -9.97 -13.54 -14.76
N ILE A 214 -9.08 -14.50 -14.52
CA ILE A 214 -8.67 -14.87 -13.15
C ILE A 214 -7.95 -13.72 -12.47
N ARG A 215 -6.98 -13.09 -13.15
CA ARG A 215 -6.20 -11.97 -12.61
C ARG A 215 -7.08 -10.80 -12.17
N ASP A 216 -8.08 -10.48 -12.99
CA ASP A 216 -8.98 -9.35 -12.83
C ASP A 216 -10.30 -9.72 -12.12
N ARG A 217 -10.39 -10.95 -11.57
CA ARG A 217 -11.56 -11.41 -10.81
C ARG A 217 -11.83 -10.49 -9.62
N ARG A 218 -13.10 -10.08 -9.49
CA ARG A 218 -13.60 -9.35 -8.31
C ARG A 218 -14.04 -10.38 -7.27
N PRO A 219 -13.43 -10.41 -6.06
CA PRO A 219 -13.92 -11.28 -5.01
C PRO A 219 -15.32 -10.82 -4.61
N GLU A 220 -16.20 -11.78 -4.41
CA GLU A 220 -17.57 -11.52 -3.97
C GLU A 220 -17.51 -11.04 -2.52
N ARG A 221 -17.56 -9.72 -2.33
CA ARG A 221 -17.58 -9.12 -1.00
C ARG A 221 -19.01 -9.18 -0.52
N ASP A 222 -19.22 -9.99 0.51
CA ASP A 222 -20.48 -10.03 1.23
C ASP A 222 -20.65 -8.68 1.97
N PHE A 223 -21.30 -7.72 1.31
CA PHE A 223 -21.54 -6.36 1.84
C PHE A 223 -22.45 -6.34 3.07
N SER A 224 -22.98 -7.51 3.48
CA SER A 224 -23.80 -7.70 4.68
C SER A 224 -22.99 -7.70 5.98
N ARG A 225 -21.66 -7.88 5.93
CA ARG A 225 -20.83 -8.04 7.13
C ARG A 225 -20.06 -6.74 7.45
N PRO A 226 -20.38 -6.03 8.56
CA PRO A 226 -19.57 -4.90 8.98
C PRO A 226 -18.16 -5.37 9.33
N SER A 227 -17.14 -4.73 8.76
CA SER A 227 -15.74 -5.08 8.96
C SER A 227 -15.25 -4.71 10.37
N SER A 228 -15.59 -5.53 11.37
CA SER A 228 -14.98 -5.50 12.69
C SER A 228 -13.96 -6.63 12.80
N LYS A 229 -12.71 -6.37 12.42
CA LYS A 229 -11.56 -7.10 12.97
C LYS A 229 -10.52 -6.09 13.40
N LYS A 230 -10.59 -5.72 14.69
CA LYS A 230 -9.41 -5.28 15.44
C LYS A 230 -8.45 -6.48 15.45
N ILE A 231 -7.19 -6.24 15.11
CA ILE A 231 -6.12 -7.19 15.31
C ILE A 231 -5.72 -7.05 16.78
N ASP A 232 -6.13 -8.01 17.60
CA ASP A 232 -5.65 -8.16 18.96
C ASP A 232 -4.17 -8.56 18.91
N LYS A 233 -3.29 -7.69 19.40
CA LYS A 233 -1.90 -8.05 19.70
C LYS A 233 -1.87 -8.69 21.10
N LYS A 234 -1.52 -9.97 21.15
CA LYS A 234 -1.15 -10.71 22.36
C LYS A 234 0.34 -11.03 22.34
N SER A 235 1.06 -10.61 23.38
CA SER A 235 2.29 -11.20 23.92
C SER A 235 2.47 -10.59 25.32
N THR A 236 2.12 -11.29 26.42
CA THR A 236 2.97 -12.25 27.17
C THR A 236 4.30 -11.57 27.57
N SER A 237 4.43 -10.95 28.75
CA SER A 237 4.70 -11.52 30.09
C SER A 237 6.05 -12.25 30.19
N GLN A 238 7.05 -11.60 30.81
CA GLN A 238 8.01 -12.24 31.72
C GLN A 238 8.28 -11.29 32.90
N ASP A 239 8.25 -11.88 34.09
CA ASP A 239 8.42 -11.32 35.42
C ASP A 239 9.79 -10.66 35.63
N GLU A 240 9.84 -9.67 36.53
CA GLU A 240 10.81 -9.66 37.64
C GLU A 240 10.31 -8.73 38.78
N GLU A 241 10.77 -9.08 39.97
CA GLU A 241 10.39 -8.84 41.36
C GLU A 241 9.73 -7.54 41.92
N ARG A 242 9.01 -7.82 43.02
CA ARG A 242 8.35 -6.98 44.06
C ARG A 242 9.36 -6.12 44.88
N PRO A 243 8.95 -5.04 45.61
CA PRO A 243 8.05 -5.21 46.76
C PRO A 243 7.07 -4.06 47.08
N ALA A 244 6.11 -4.42 47.94
CA ALA A 244 5.03 -3.61 48.46
C ALA A 244 5.46 -2.73 49.63
N LYS A 245 4.97 -1.47 49.67
CA LYS A 245 4.32 -0.80 50.83
C LYS A 245 4.14 0.70 50.54
N GLY A 246 3.04 1.27 51.04
CA GLY A 246 3.00 2.70 51.40
C GLY A 246 1.80 3.49 50.87
N LYS A 247 0.81 3.68 51.74
CA LYS A 247 -0.24 4.71 51.64
C LYS A 247 0.35 6.13 51.80
N TYR A 248 -0.52 7.13 51.58
CA TYR A 248 -0.36 8.61 51.72
C TYR A 248 0.23 9.26 50.45
N GLY A 249 -0.27 10.34 49.89
CA GLY A 249 -1.19 11.36 50.37
C GLY A 249 -0.67 12.73 49.88
N LYS A 250 -1.39 13.34 48.94
CA LYS A 250 -1.50 14.79 48.61
C LYS A 250 -0.43 15.75 49.20
N LYS A 251 0.35 16.42 48.33
CA LYS A 251 0.57 17.89 48.42
C LYS A 251 1.21 18.50 47.16
N GLU A 252 0.89 19.78 47.00
CA GLU A 252 1.12 20.69 45.87
C GLU A 252 2.56 21.23 45.78
N GLY A 253 2.95 21.58 44.55
CA GLY A 253 3.60 22.85 44.17
C GLY A 253 5.01 23.18 44.65
N LYS A 254 5.98 23.24 43.72
CA LYS A 254 6.82 24.43 43.50
C LYS A 254 7.63 24.32 42.19
N LYS A 255 8.02 25.48 41.70
CA LYS A 255 8.54 25.87 40.40
C LYS A 255 10.04 26.23 40.53
N GLU A 256 10.70 26.38 39.37
CA GLU A 256 12.03 26.99 39.12
C GLU A 256 13.24 26.11 39.45
N GLU A 257 14.39 26.19 38.78
CA GLU A 257 14.91 26.56 37.44
C GLU A 257 16.44 26.37 37.59
N GLU A 258 17.18 26.31 36.46
CA GLU A 258 18.67 26.33 36.36
C GLU A 258 19.44 25.08 36.87
N GLU A 259 20.65 24.76 36.43
CA GLU A 259 21.45 24.87 35.19
C GLU A 259 22.77 24.15 35.58
N SER A 260 23.28 23.21 34.78
CA SER A 260 24.73 22.91 34.77
C SER A 260 25.09 21.98 33.61
N GLU A 261 25.95 22.52 32.75
CA GLU A 261 26.85 21.90 31.78
C GLU A 261 27.42 20.53 32.20
N SER A 262 27.66 19.64 31.23
CA SER A 262 29.02 19.38 30.69
C SER A 262 29.10 18.12 29.80
N GLU A 263 29.89 18.28 28.74
CA GLU A 263 30.73 17.28 28.06
C GLU A 263 30.10 16.17 27.20
N ASP A 264 29.93 16.56 25.93
CA ASP A 264 30.24 15.77 24.74
C ASP A 264 31.68 15.22 24.80
N GLY A 265 31.81 13.89 24.73
CA GLY A 265 33.09 13.20 24.84
C GLY A 265 33.08 11.82 24.16
N GLY A 266 33.56 11.79 22.91
CA GLY A 266 34.35 10.68 22.38
C GLY A 266 33.60 9.50 21.75
N PHE A 267 33.02 9.69 20.56
CA PHE A 267 32.71 8.58 19.66
C PHE A 267 33.92 8.30 18.77
N PHE A 268 34.61 7.21 19.10
CA PHE A 268 35.80 6.69 18.47
C PHE A 268 35.45 5.89 17.20
N GLU A 269 36.26 6.09 16.17
CA GLU A 269 36.22 5.48 14.85
C GLU A 269 37.38 4.46 14.79
N GLU A 270 37.09 3.16 14.66
CA GLU A 270 38.00 2.03 14.37
C GLU A 270 37.11 0.96 13.71
N ASP A 271 37.45 0.23 12.65
CA ASP A 271 38.70 -0.05 11.94
C ASP A 271 38.37 -0.36 10.47
#